data_AF-A0A8I1RK14-F1
#
_entry.id   AF-A0A8I1RK14-F1
#
_cell.length_a   1.000
_cell.length_b   1.000
_cell.length_c   1.000
_cell.angle_alpha   90.00
_cell.angle_beta   90.00
_cell.angle_gamma   90.00
#
_symmetry.space_group_name_H-M   'P 1'
#
loop_
_entity.id
_entity.type
_entity.pdbx_description
1 polymer ?
#
loop_
_entity_poly.entity_id
_entity_poly.type
_entity_poly.pdbx_seq_one_letter_code
_entity_poly.pdbx_strand_id
1 'polypeptide(L)' 'MGQAVHYEVRPLSIYEVVQHTVDVKTGRESVHRIGIFGGRNEAENAAQQLTAVAERETAASPAMSSPVGAK' A
#
# COMPACT_ATOMS: atom_id res chain seq x y z
N MET A 1 7.45 -0.12 12.76
CA MET A 1 8.14 1.06 12.20
C MET A 1 7.17 1.67 11.19
N GLY A 2 6.78 2.94 11.33
CA GLY A 2 5.68 3.50 10.53
C GLY A 2 6.09 3.78 9.10
N GLN A 3 5.45 3.11 8.14
CA GLN A 3 5.49 3.43 6.72
C GLN A 3 4.09 3.93 6.34
N ALA A 4 4.01 5.01 5.58
CA ALA A 4 2.77 5.48 4.99
C ALA A 4 2.69 4.95 3.56
N VAL A 5 1.69 4.11 3.29
CA VAL A 5 1.45 3.53 1.97
C VAL A 5 0.20 4.17 1.38
N HIS A 6 0.30 4.66 0.14
CA HIS A 6 -0.86 5.11 -0.63
C HIS A 6 -0.77 4.64 -2.08
N TYR A 7 -1.90 4.52 -2.75
CA TYR A 7 -1.99 4.07 -4.13
C TYR A 7 -2.54 5.19 -5.01
N GLU A 8 -1.92 5.39 -6.17
CA GLU A 8 -2.31 6.41 -7.14
C GLU A 8 -2.59 5.78 -8.51
N VAL A 9 -3.63 6.29 -9.19
CA VAL A 9 -3.92 5.97 -10.59
C VAL A 9 -3.31 7.04 -11.48
N ARG A 10 -2.39 6.65 -12.37
CA ARG A 10 -1.73 7.58 -13.29
C ARG A 10 -2.23 7.38 -14.73
N PRO A 11 -2.78 8.44 -15.37
CA PRO A 11 -3.16 8.39 -16.77
C PRO A 11 -1.97 8.79 -17.65
N LEU A 12 -1.28 7.80 -18.23
CA LEU A 12 -0.28 8.02 -19.29
C LEU A 12 -0.92 7.75 -20.66
N SER A 13 -0.67 6.58 -21.24
CA SER A 13 -1.32 6.05 -22.46
C SER A 13 -2.23 4.85 -22.18
N ILE A 14 -2.16 4.36 -20.94
CA ILE A 14 -2.87 3.27 -20.29
C ILE A 14 -2.98 3.69 -18.82
N TYR A 15 -3.95 3.15 -18.08
CA TYR A 15 -4.10 3.50 -16.67
C TYR A 15 -3.16 2.61 -15.85
N GLU A 16 -2.20 3.18 -15.14
CA GLU A 16 -1.36 2.40 -14.22
C GLU A 16 -1.73 2.69 -12.77
N VAL A 17 -1.60 1.68 -11.91
CA VAL A 17 -1.67 1.86 -10.46
C VAL A 17 -0.27 1.75 -9.91
N VAL A 18 0.15 2.77 -9.17
CA VAL A 18 1.43 2.82 -8.46
C VAL A 18 1.19 2.87 -6.96
N GLN A 19 2.08 2.24 -6.21
CA GLN A 19 2.15 2.30 -4.76
C GLN A 19 3.28 3.25 -4.38
N HIS A 20 2.95 4.22 -3.54
CA HIS A 20 3.90 5.12 -2.92
C HIS A 20 4.07 4.70 -1.47
N THR A 21 5.30 4.35 -1.12
CA THR A 21 5.69 4.01 0.24
C THR A 21 6.61 5.11 0.75
N VAL A 22 6.17 5.81 1.79
CA VAL A 22 6.94 6.86 2.44
C VAL A 22 7.40 6.36 3.81
N ASP A 23 8.71 6.28 4.02
CA ASP A 23 9.28 6.03 5.33
C ASP A 23 9.13 7.29 6.20
N VAL A 24 8.28 7.24 7.22
CA VAL A 24 7.92 8.42 8.02
C VAL A 24 9.11 8.95 8.84
N LYS A 25 10.13 8.14 9.09
CA LYS A 25 11.31 8.54 9.89
C LYS A 25 12.35 9.27 9.06
N THR A 26 12.54 8.84 7.81
CA THR A 26 13.60 9.34 6.92
C THR A 26 13.07 10.24 5.82
N GLY A 27 11.75 10.28 5.62
CA GLY A 27 11.10 11.00 4.52
C GLY A 27 11.39 10.40 3.15
N ARG A 28 12.00 9.21 3.09
CA ARG A 28 12.31 8.55 1.82
C ARG A 28 11.03 8.01 1.21
N GLU A 29 10.76 8.46 0.00
CA GLU A 29 9.68 7.94 -0.83
C GLU A 29 10.22 6.87 -1.78
N SER A 30 9.45 5.81 -1.96
CA SER A 30 9.69 4.76 -2.97
C SER A 30 8.39 4.51 -3.71
N VAL A 31 8.50 4.46 -5.04
CA VAL A 31 7.34 4.28 -5.92
C VAL A 31 7.47 2.94 -6.63
N HIS A 32 6.46 2.09 -6.49
CA HIS A 32 6.40 0.78 -7.10
C HIS A 32 5.19 0.68 -8.02
N ARG A 33 5.40 0.30 -9.28
CA ARG A 33 4.30 0.00 -10.20
C ARG A 33 3.65 -1.32 -9.82
N ILE A 34 2.35 -1.29 -9.56
CA ILE A 34 1.57 -2.47 -9.17
C ILE A 34 0.94 -3.15 -10.39
N GLY A 35 0.42 -2.36 -11.34
CA GLY A 35 -0.26 -2.93 -12.50
C GLY A 35 -0.61 -1.90 -13.56
N ILE A 36 -0.99 -2.43 -14.73
CA ILE A 36 -1.45 -1.69 -15.90
C ILE A 36 -2.86 -2.17 -16.23
N PHE A 37 -3.75 -1.23 -16.50
CA PHE A 37 -5.18 -1.42 -16.70
C PHE A 37 -5.65 -0.73 -17.99
N GLY A 38 -6.62 -1.36 -18.66
CA GLY A 38 -7.20 -0.86 -19.91
C GLY A 38 -8.14 0.32 -19.71
N GLY A 39 -8.88 0.34 -18.59
CA GLY A 39 -9.83 1.40 -18.25
C GLY A 39 -9.54 2.10 -16.91
N ARG A 40 -9.98 3.36 -16.83
CA ARG A 40 -9.90 4.19 -15.61
C ARG A 40 -10.59 3.52 -14.42
N ASN A 41 -11.83 3.08 -14.62
CA ASN A 41 -12.63 2.45 -13.57
C ASN A 41 -11.96 1.18 -13.03
N GLU A 42 -11.28 0.41 -13.89
CA GLU A 42 -10.56 -0.80 -13.46
C GLU A 42 -9.37 -0.43 -12.57
N ALA A 43 -8.58 0.57 -12.98
CA ALA A 43 -7.46 1.07 -12.20
C ALA A 43 -7.90 1.68 -10.85
N GLU A 44 -8.97 2.48 -10.85
CA GLU A 44 -9.54 3.08 -9.63
C GLU A 44 -10.08 2.00 -8.67
N ASN A 45 -10.79 1.00 -9.19
CA ASN A 45 -11.27 -0.12 -8.38
C ASN A 45 -10.10 -0.94 -7.81
N ALA A 46 -9.06 -1.21 -8.61
CA ALA A 46 -7.86 -1.89 -8.14
C ALA A 46 -7.14 -1.09 -7.04
N ALA A 47 -6.95 0.22 -7.22
CA ALA A 47 -6.34 1.09 -6.22
C ALA A 47 -7.13 1.12 -4.90
N GLN A 48 -8.47 1.16 -4.97
CA GLN A 48 -9.33 1.09 -3.79
C GLN A 48 -9.22 -0.24 -3.05
N GLN A 49 -9.22 -1.36 -3.78
CA GLN A 49 -9.07 -2.69 -3.18
C GLN A 49 -7.69 -2.85 -2.53
N LEU A 50 -6.63 -2.38 -3.20
CA LEU A 50 -5.26 -2.42 -2.67
C LEU A 50 -5.11 -1.56 -1.40
N THR A 51 -5.77 -0.39 -1.38
CA THR A 51 -5.82 0.46 -0.19
C THR A 51 -6.51 -0.28 0.96
N ALA A 52 -7.69 -0.86 0.72
CA ALA A 52 -8.44 -1.59 1.74
C ALA A 52 -7.67 -2.82 2.27
N VAL A 53 -6.91 -3.52 1.41
CA VAL A 53 -6.03 -4.62 1.83
C VAL A 53 -4.88 -4.09 2.68
N ALA A 54 -4.20 -3.02 2.25
CA ALA A 54 -3.10 -2.44 3.00
C ALA A 54 -3.53 -1.92 4.39
N GLU A 55 -4.71 -1.31 4.48
CA GLU A 55 -5.31 -0.90 5.76
C GLU A 55 -5.61 -2.10 6.65
N ARG A 56 -6.13 -3.19 6.08
CA ARG A 56 -6.38 -4.45 6.82
C ARG A 56 -5.09 -5.12 7.29
N GLU A 57 -4.05 -5.16 6.47
CA GLU A 57 -2.74 -5.74 6.86
C GLU A 57 -2.01 -4.87 7.87
N THR A 58 -2.18 -3.54 7.78
CA THR A 58 -1.69 -2.59 8.80
C THR A 58 -2.43 -2.78 10.12
N ALA A 59 -3.76 -2.97 10.08
CA ALA A 59 -4.57 -3.27 11.27
C ALA A 59 -4.34 -4.69 11.80
N ALA A 60 -4.00 -5.63 10.93
CA ALA A 60 -3.70 -7.03 11.25
C ALA A 60 -2.21 -7.28 11.53
N SER A 61 -1.38 -6.24 11.56
CA SER A 61 -0.01 -6.31 12.08
C SER A 61 -0.04 -6.01 13.59
N PRO A 62 -0.19 -7.02 14.46
CA PRO A 62 0.19 -6.81 15.85
C PRO A 62 1.70 -6.53 15.84
N ALA A 63 2.10 -5.41 16.44
CA ALA A 63 3.37 -5.38 17.13
C ALA A 63 3.47 -6.71 17.91
N MET A 64 4.57 -7.45 17.70
CA MET A 64 4.84 -8.74 18.31
C MET A 64 4.27 -8.84 19.74
N SER A 65 3.09 -9.45 19.87
CA SER A 65 2.65 -10.04 21.12
C SER A 65 3.53 -11.26 21.32
N SER A 66 4.55 -11.12 22.15
CA SER A 66 5.25 -12.25 22.74
C SER A 66 5.44 -11.96 24.23
N PRO A 67 4.54 -12.40 25.11
CA PRO A 67 4.97 -12.92 26.39
C PRO A 67 5.39 -14.37 26.16
N VAL A 68 6.68 -14.59 25.93
CA VAL A 68 7.24 -15.93 26.05
C VAL A 68 7.33 -16.28 27.53
N GLY A 69 6.76 -17.42 27.91
CA GLY A 69 7.14 -18.16 29.11
C GLY A 69 6.50 -17.72 30.41
N ALA A 70 5.38 -18.37 30.75
CA ALA A 70 5.10 -18.73 32.13
C ALA A 70 6.28 -19.53 32.69
N LYS A 71 6.77 -19.18 33.88
CA LYS A 71 7.63 -20.00 34.72
C LYS A 71 7.01 -20.10 36.11
#